data_AF-A0A822D4W9-F1
#
_entry.id   AF-A0A822D4W9-F1
#
_cell.length_a   1.000
_cell.length_b   1.000
_cell.length_c   1.000
_cell.angle_alpha   90.00
_cell.angle_beta   90.00
_cell.angle_gamma   90.00
#
_symmetry.space_group_name_H-M   'P 1'
#
loop_
_entity.id
_entity.type
_entity.pdbx_description
1 polymer ?
#
loop_
_entity_poly.entity_id
_entity_poly.type
_entity_poly.pdbx_seq_one_letter_code
_entity_poly.pdbx_strand_id
1 'polypeptide(L)'
;MDIDLSDVKSTDSVPLTSRDRNFFNQLNRFMIDESAKVGGNPSKERFAVFRLAFEKIIEKSSLYRPLFRAIKQEYEECIATLESGAEEVEAMSTDLHRLVLQPKTFLLRQKRCMELEDKLAIIEQENKQVEREIAEVLAQIENEETTSAKEIIQNTDTSSQLRTGHRRIPGLTFAEETNLKELEKYRDFLRDKHSRLEENASNKYTKKEKRIEMQNLFEQKLSDLDKQREQRLTLRNRLRLYHLAWR
;
A
#
# COMPACT_ATOMS: atom_id res chain seq x y z
N MET A 1 -21.46 -1.63 38.31
CA MET A 1 -22.10 -1.40 39.61
C MET A 1 -23.09 -2.50 39.80
N ASP A 2 -22.70 -3.54 40.53
CA ASP A 2 -23.64 -4.55 41.00
C ASP A 2 -24.48 -3.89 42.10
N ILE A 3 -25.78 -3.77 41.86
CA ILE A 3 -26.70 -3.30 42.88
C ILE A 3 -26.91 -4.48 43.83
N ASP A 4 -26.21 -4.43 44.96
CA ASP A 4 -26.36 -5.38 46.05
C ASP A 4 -27.74 -5.14 46.70
N LEU A 5 -28.69 -6.02 46.38
CA LEU A 5 -30.09 -5.97 46.83
C LEU A 5 -30.27 -6.46 48.29
N SER A 6 -29.18 -6.64 49.04
CA SER A 6 -29.20 -7.21 50.39
C SER A 6 -29.60 -6.23 51.50
N ASP A 7 -29.73 -4.93 51.20
CA ASP A 7 -29.90 -3.88 52.22
C ASP A 7 -31.26 -3.15 52.25
N VAL A 8 -32.31 -3.70 51.63
CA VAL A 8 -33.68 -3.23 51.88
C VAL A 8 -34.26 -3.97 53.08
N LYS A 9 -33.76 -3.66 54.29
CA LYS A 9 -34.38 -4.12 55.54
C LYS A 9 -35.50 -3.19 55.98
N SER A 10 -36.66 -3.80 56.25
CA SER A 10 -37.81 -3.30 57.00
C SER A 10 -38.44 -1.98 56.54
N THR A 11 -39.38 -2.09 55.61
CA THR A 11 -40.56 -1.21 55.64
C THR A 11 -41.75 -2.06 56.04
N ASP A 12 -42.56 -1.54 56.95
CA ASP A 12 -43.71 -2.19 57.57
C ASP A 12 -44.54 -2.96 56.54
N SER A 13 -44.69 -4.26 56.76
CA SER A 13 -45.30 -5.15 55.78
C SER A 13 -46.78 -4.83 55.65
N VAL A 14 -47.15 -4.07 54.63
CA VAL A 14 -48.51 -4.10 54.08
C VAL A 14 -48.86 -5.58 53.87
N PRO A 15 -49.99 -6.09 54.36
CA PRO A 15 -50.34 -7.49 54.18
C PRO A 15 -50.59 -7.76 52.68
N LEU A 16 -49.54 -8.21 51.98
CA LEU A 16 -49.66 -8.63 50.59
C LEU A 16 -50.63 -9.81 50.54
N THR A 17 -51.67 -9.66 49.72
CA THR A 17 -52.63 -10.74 49.48
C THR A 17 -51.89 -11.92 48.84
N SER A 18 -52.33 -13.16 49.10
CA SER A 18 -51.78 -14.36 48.44
C SER A 18 -51.73 -14.24 46.90
N ARG A 19 -52.67 -13.46 46.33
CA ARG A 19 -52.72 -13.12 44.91
C ARG A 19 -51.53 -12.27 44.43
N ASP A 20 -51.08 -11.32 45.25
CA ASP A 20 -49.95 -10.44 44.91
C ASP A 20 -48.63 -11.20 45.02
N ARG A 21 -48.49 -12.05 46.04
CA ARG A 21 -47.32 -12.96 46.18
C ARG A 21 -47.18 -13.89 44.99
N ASN A 22 -48.28 -14.48 44.53
CA ASN A 22 -48.28 -15.34 43.34
C ASN A 22 -47.90 -14.56 42.07
N PHE A 23 -48.37 -13.32 41.93
CA PHE A 23 -47.99 -12.46 40.81
C PHE A 23 -46.49 -12.12 40.82
N PHE A 24 -45.92 -11.72 41.96
CA PHE A 24 -44.48 -11.45 42.06
C PHE A 24 -43.64 -12.70 41.77
N ASN A 25 -44.08 -13.88 42.23
CA ASN A 25 -43.41 -15.14 41.91
C ASN A 25 -43.45 -15.46 40.41
N GLN A 26 -44.58 -15.18 39.73
CA GLN A 26 -44.69 -15.35 38.27
C GLN A 26 -43.83 -14.33 37.52
N LEU A 27 -43.80 -13.08 37.98
CA LEU A 27 -42.99 -12.02 37.38
C LEU A 27 -41.49 -12.31 37.52
N ASN A 28 -41.05 -12.78 38.68
CA ASN A 28 -39.65 -13.16 38.91
C ASN A 28 -39.23 -14.34 38.03
N ARG A 29 -40.09 -15.37 37.88
CA ARG A 29 -39.84 -16.46 36.94
C ARG A 29 -39.72 -15.96 35.51
N PHE A 30 -40.63 -15.08 35.09
CA PHE A 30 -40.57 -14.46 33.77
C PHE A 30 -39.28 -13.67 33.54
N MET A 31 -38.83 -12.86 34.52
CA MET A 31 -37.58 -12.11 34.39
C MET A 31 -36.36 -13.04 34.28
N ILE A 32 -36.32 -14.13 35.06
CA ILE A 32 -35.25 -15.12 34.99
C ILE A 32 -35.23 -15.78 33.59
N ASP A 33 -36.39 -16.23 33.10
CA ASP A 33 -36.50 -16.90 31.79
C ASP A 33 -36.13 -15.97 30.64
N GLU A 34 -36.60 -14.71 30.64
CA GLU A 34 -36.24 -13.73 29.60
C GLU A 34 -34.78 -13.30 29.70
N SER A 35 -34.23 -13.14 30.91
CA SER A 35 -32.81 -12.83 31.09
C SER A 35 -31.88 -13.97 30.62
N ALA A 36 -32.35 -15.23 30.66
CA ALA A 36 -31.61 -16.38 30.17
C ALA A 36 -31.62 -16.49 28.63
N LYS A 37 -32.65 -15.97 27.95
CA LYS A 37 -32.74 -15.94 26.48
C LYS A 37 -31.89 -14.83 25.86
N VAL A 38 -31.70 -13.75 26.60
CA VAL A 38 -30.99 -12.57 26.12
C VAL A 38 -29.48 -12.76 26.41
N GLY A 39 -28.77 -13.22 25.39
CA GLY A 39 -27.37 -13.62 25.46
C GLY A 39 -26.40 -12.45 25.66
N GLY A 40 -26.10 -12.13 26.91
CA GLY A 40 -24.77 -11.69 27.32
C GLY A 40 -24.43 -10.20 27.23
N ASN A 41 -25.25 -9.32 26.64
CA ASN A 41 -24.95 -7.89 26.67
C ASN A 41 -25.55 -7.22 27.94
N PRO A 42 -24.72 -6.69 28.87
CA PRO A 42 -25.18 -6.52 30.25
C PRO A 42 -26.08 -5.30 30.53
N SER A 43 -26.32 -4.38 29.59
CA SER A 43 -27.10 -3.15 29.89
C SER A 43 -28.33 -2.92 29.03
N LYS A 44 -28.22 -2.79 27.70
CA LYS A 44 -29.37 -2.48 26.83
C LYS A 44 -30.39 -3.62 26.79
N GLU A 45 -29.87 -4.83 26.75
CA GLU A 45 -30.61 -6.09 26.71
C GLU A 45 -31.31 -6.39 28.05
N ARG A 46 -30.65 -6.10 29.18
CA ARG A 46 -31.28 -6.18 30.52
C ARG A 46 -32.37 -5.13 30.69
N PHE A 47 -32.16 -3.91 30.19
CA PHE A 47 -33.17 -2.86 30.20
C PHE A 47 -34.45 -3.28 29.47
N ALA A 48 -34.34 -3.99 28.34
CA ALA A 48 -35.51 -4.52 27.63
C ALA A 48 -36.35 -5.50 28.48
N VAL A 49 -35.70 -6.39 29.24
CA VAL A 49 -36.39 -7.33 30.15
C VAL A 49 -37.10 -6.57 31.27
N PHE A 50 -36.45 -5.59 31.89
CA PHE A 50 -37.06 -4.76 32.93
C PHE A 50 -38.22 -3.91 32.40
N ARG A 51 -38.11 -3.38 31.18
CA ARG A 51 -39.19 -2.65 30.51
C ARG A 51 -40.44 -3.52 30.33
N LEU A 52 -40.26 -4.77 29.91
CA LEU A 52 -41.34 -5.75 29.76
C LEU A 52 -41.93 -6.17 31.12
N ALA A 53 -41.10 -6.35 32.14
CA ALA A 53 -41.56 -6.64 33.49
C ALA A 53 -42.38 -5.47 34.08
N PHE A 54 -41.95 -4.23 33.83
CA PHE A 54 -42.67 -3.04 34.29
C PHE A 54 -44.03 -2.88 33.60
N GLU A 55 -44.13 -3.20 32.31
CA GLU A 55 -45.44 -3.25 31.62
C GLU A 55 -46.41 -4.23 32.29
N LYS A 56 -45.94 -5.42 32.68
CA LYS A 56 -46.77 -6.38 33.42
C LYS A 56 -47.25 -5.86 34.77
N ILE A 57 -46.44 -5.02 35.45
CA ILE A 57 -46.82 -4.35 36.70
C ILE A 57 -47.89 -3.28 36.44
N ILE A 58 -47.75 -2.49 35.36
CA ILE A 58 -48.73 -1.49 34.94
C ILE A 58 -50.07 -2.15 34.60
N GLU A 59 -50.06 -3.29 33.90
CA GLU A 59 -51.27 -4.04 33.56
C GLU A 59 -52.00 -4.58 34.80
N LYS A 60 -51.25 -4.99 35.82
CA LYS A 60 -51.80 -5.53 37.08
C LYS A 60 -52.35 -4.44 38.00
N SER A 61 -51.75 -3.24 37.98
CA SER A 61 -52.17 -2.09 38.79
C SER A 61 -53.33 -1.36 38.12
N SER A 62 -54.54 -1.47 38.67
CA SER A 62 -55.72 -0.76 38.15
C SER A 62 -55.79 0.69 38.63
N LEU A 63 -55.45 0.95 39.89
CA LEU A 63 -55.61 2.25 40.55
C LEU A 63 -54.47 3.22 40.23
N TYR A 64 -53.22 2.73 40.24
CA TYR A 64 -52.03 3.56 40.03
C TYR A 64 -51.53 3.53 38.58
N ARG A 65 -52.30 2.97 37.66
CA ARG A 65 -51.94 2.86 36.24
C ARG A 65 -51.54 4.20 35.60
N PRO A 66 -52.30 5.30 35.81
CA PRO A 66 -51.94 6.59 35.22
C PRO A 66 -50.61 7.12 35.77
N LEU A 67 -50.37 6.94 37.06
CA LEU A 67 -49.14 7.38 37.73
C LEU A 67 -47.92 6.60 37.21
N PHE A 68 -48.00 5.27 37.11
CA PHE A 68 -46.90 4.46 36.57
C PHE A 68 -46.62 4.75 35.10
N ARG A 69 -47.64 5.10 34.31
CA ARG A 69 -47.45 5.54 32.92
C ARG A 69 -46.76 6.90 32.83
N ALA A 70 -47.15 7.86 33.67
CA ALA A 70 -46.49 9.16 33.73
C ALA A 70 -45.01 9.00 34.12
N ILE A 71 -44.71 8.23 35.16
CA ILE A 71 -43.33 7.92 35.57
C ILE A 71 -42.56 7.26 34.42
N LYS A 72 -43.16 6.25 33.77
CA LYS A 72 -42.53 5.59 32.61
C LYS A 72 -42.18 6.59 31.51
N GLN A 73 -43.12 7.47 31.18
CA GLN A 73 -42.96 8.45 30.12
C GLN A 73 -41.81 9.42 30.42
N GLU A 74 -41.75 9.98 31.64
CA GLU A 74 -40.66 10.87 32.07
C GLU A 74 -39.28 10.19 31.93
N TYR A 75 -39.18 8.91 32.32
CA TYR A 75 -37.94 8.16 32.17
C TYR A 75 -37.61 7.83 30.71
N GLU A 76 -38.61 7.49 29.89
CA GLU A 76 -38.41 7.24 28.45
C GLU A 76 -37.96 8.53 27.73
N GLU A 77 -38.51 9.68 28.09
CA GLU A 77 -38.07 11.00 27.59
C GLU A 77 -36.63 11.32 28.04
N CYS A 78 -36.31 11.14 29.33
CA CYS A 78 -34.95 11.32 29.83
C CYS A 78 -33.93 10.42 29.11
N ILE A 79 -34.25 9.12 28.93
CA ILE A 79 -33.38 8.18 28.23
C ILE A 79 -33.19 8.61 26.78
N ALA A 80 -34.26 8.98 26.07
CA ALA A 80 -34.18 9.45 24.69
C ALA A 80 -33.31 10.71 24.54
N THR A 81 -33.39 11.66 25.48
CA THR A 81 -32.53 12.85 25.48
C THR A 81 -31.05 12.51 25.72
N LEU A 82 -30.76 11.51 26.56
CA LEU A 82 -29.39 11.06 26.80
C LEU A 82 -28.82 10.30 25.59
N GLU A 83 -29.63 9.44 24.96
CA GLU A 83 -29.23 8.69 23.77
C GLU A 83 -28.95 9.63 22.58
N SER A 84 -29.86 10.57 22.30
CA SER A 84 -29.65 11.59 21.27
C SER A 84 -28.43 12.47 21.55
N GLY A 85 -28.23 12.90 22.81
CA GLY A 85 -27.03 13.64 23.20
C GLY A 85 -25.73 12.83 23.00
N ALA A 86 -25.75 11.52 23.27
CA ALA A 86 -24.60 10.66 23.03
C ALA A 86 -24.30 10.49 21.54
N GLU A 87 -25.33 10.31 20.71
CA GLU A 87 -25.19 10.24 19.25
C GLU A 87 -24.64 11.55 18.66
N GLU A 88 -25.11 12.70 19.13
CA GLU A 88 -24.61 14.01 18.71
C GLU A 88 -23.13 14.21 19.09
N VAL A 89 -22.74 13.84 20.31
CA VAL A 89 -21.34 13.91 20.77
C VAL A 89 -20.45 13.00 19.94
N GLU A 90 -20.90 11.79 19.62
CA GLU A 90 -20.15 10.87 18.77
C GLU A 90 -19.99 11.43 17.35
N ALA A 91 -21.07 11.95 16.75
CA ALA A 91 -21.04 12.60 15.45
C ALA A 91 -20.05 13.78 15.44
N MET A 92 -20.13 14.69 16.41
CA MET A 92 -19.21 15.82 16.55
C MET A 92 -17.76 15.38 16.74
N SER A 93 -17.52 14.35 17.54
CA SER A 93 -16.19 13.77 17.76
C SER A 93 -15.58 13.22 16.46
N THR A 94 -16.37 12.49 15.68
CA THR A 94 -15.94 11.97 14.37
C THR A 94 -15.66 13.08 13.37
N ASP A 95 -16.49 14.13 13.36
CA ASP A 95 -16.31 15.30 12.51
C ASP A 95 -15.06 16.09 12.87
N LEU A 96 -14.81 16.31 14.16
CA LEU A 96 -13.58 16.94 14.65
C LEU A 96 -12.36 16.11 14.26
N HIS A 97 -12.41 14.78 14.41
CA HIS A 97 -11.30 13.91 14.01
C HIS A 97 -11.00 14.04 12.51
N ARG A 98 -12.05 14.06 11.68
CA ARG A 98 -11.94 14.29 10.23
C ARG A 98 -11.32 15.65 9.91
N LEU A 99 -11.80 16.71 10.55
CA LEU A 99 -11.31 18.08 10.37
C LEU A 99 -9.87 18.26 10.88
N VAL A 100 -9.43 17.53 11.90
CA VAL A 100 -8.04 17.59 12.38
C VAL A 100 -7.08 16.86 11.43
N LEU A 101 -7.53 15.77 10.80
CA LEU A 101 -6.72 14.99 9.86
C LEU A 101 -6.65 15.60 8.46
N GLN A 102 -7.68 16.32 8.04
CA GLN A 102 -7.77 16.88 6.69
C GLN A 102 -6.68 17.93 6.36
N PRO A 103 -6.34 18.90 7.23
CA PRO A 103 -5.25 19.85 6.98
C PRO A 103 -3.88 19.17 6.93
N LYS A 104 -3.63 18.19 7.83
CA LYS A 104 -2.37 17.45 7.85
C LYS A 104 -2.15 16.65 6.58
N THR A 105 -3.21 16.00 6.07
CA THR A 105 -3.16 15.24 4.82
C THR A 105 -3.06 16.15 3.60
N PHE A 106 -3.75 17.30 3.60
CA PHE A 106 -3.68 18.29 2.52
C PHE A 106 -2.28 18.91 2.39
N LEU A 107 -1.72 19.44 3.48
CA LEU A 107 -0.39 20.06 3.48
C LEU A 107 0.71 19.06 3.07
N LEU A 108 0.62 17.81 3.54
CA LEU A 108 1.58 16.77 3.16
C LEU A 108 1.48 16.43 1.66
N ARG A 109 0.25 16.34 1.12
CA ARG A 109 0.03 16.12 -0.31
C ARG A 109 0.56 17.28 -1.14
N GLN A 110 0.29 18.52 -0.74
CA GLN A 110 0.79 19.70 -1.42
C GLN A 110 2.32 19.73 -1.45
N LYS A 111 2.97 19.51 -0.30
CA LYS A 111 4.43 19.41 -0.22
C LYS A 111 4.97 18.32 -1.14
N ARG A 112 4.31 17.15 -1.17
CA ARG A 112 4.71 16.06 -2.06
C ARG A 112 4.53 16.40 -3.53
N CYS A 113 3.47 17.13 -3.90
CA CYS A 113 3.28 17.61 -5.27
C CYS A 113 4.44 18.52 -5.69
N MET A 114 4.80 19.51 -4.86
CA MET A 114 5.93 20.40 -5.14
C MET A 114 7.25 19.63 -5.29
N GLU A 115 7.54 18.69 -4.37
CA GLU A 115 8.74 17.83 -4.47
C GLU A 115 8.77 16.99 -5.76
N LEU A 116 7.62 16.59 -6.29
CA LEU A 116 7.53 15.82 -7.52
C LEU A 116 7.67 16.72 -8.74
N GLU A 117 7.09 17.92 -8.72
CA GLU A 117 7.25 18.94 -9.76
C GLU A 117 8.72 19.32 -9.91
N ASP A 118 9.42 19.58 -8.81
CA ASP A 118 10.87 19.88 -8.82
C ASP A 118 11.69 18.74 -9.43
N LYS A 119 11.38 17.49 -9.07
CA LYS A 119 12.07 16.31 -9.64
C LYS A 119 11.78 16.14 -11.12
N LEU A 120 10.55 16.42 -11.54
CA LEU A 120 10.15 16.31 -12.93
C LEU A 120 10.87 17.37 -13.77
N ALA A 121 11.00 18.60 -13.28
CA ALA A 121 11.79 19.65 -13.92
C ALA A 121 13.27 19.26 -14.10
N ILE A 122 13.88 18.63 -13.09
CA ILE A 122 15.26 18.13 -13.20
C ILE A 122 15.37 17.05 -14.28
N ILE A 123 14.47 16.05 -14.28
CA ILE A 123 14.47 14.97 -15.27
C ILE A 123 14.26 15.52 -16.68
N GLU A 124 13.37 16.50 -16.86
CA GLU A 124 13.17 17.14 -18.16
C GLU A 124 14.42 17.87 -18.65
N GLN A 125 15.15 18.53 -17.76
CA GLN A 125 16.41 19.19 -18.09
C GLN A 125 17.49 18.17 -18.49
N GLU A 126 17.62 17.09 -17.72
CA GLU A 126 18.55 15.99 -18.02
C GLU A 126 18.21 15.32 -19.35
N ASN A 127 16.93 15.04 -19.62
CA ASN A 127 16.49 14.49 -20.90
C ASN A 127 16.85 15.41 -22.07
N LYS A 128 16.60 16.73 -21.96
CA LYS A 128 17.00 17.71 -22.98
C LYS A 128 18.51 17.80 -23.18
N GLN A 129 19.30 17.47 -22.16
CA GLN A 129 20.75 17.40 -22.28
C GLN A 129 21.16 16.13 -23.05
N VAL A 130 20.62 14.99 -22.67
CA VAL A 130 20.86 13.71 -23.36
C VAL A 130 20.43 13.76 -24.82
N GLU A 131 19.28 14.37 -25.13
CA GLU A 131 18.82 14.56 -26.51
C GLU A 131 19.80 15.39 -27.34
N ARG A 132 20.41 16.43 -26.75
CA ARG A 132 21.45 17.23 -27.42
C ARG A 132 22.72 16.43 -27.65
N GLU A 133 23.19 15.69 -26.66
CA GLU A 133 24.36 14.82 -26.78
C GLU A 133 24.15 13.75 -27.86
N ILE A 134 22.96 13.15 -27.94
CA ILE A 134 22.59 12.22 -29.01
C ILE A 134 22.62 12.90 -30.38
N ALA A 135 22.05 14.10 -30.51
CA ALA A 135 22.05 14.84 -31.76
C ALA A 135 23.47 15.21 -32.23
N GLU A 136 24.35 15.59 -31.30
CA GLU A 136 25.75 15.87 -31.58
C GLU A 136 26.50 14.63 -32.07
N VAL A 137 26.32 13.49 -31.41
CA VAL A 137 26.94 12.21 -31.82
C VAL A 137 26.43 11.79 -33.20
N LEU A 138 25.13 11.90 -33.46
CA LEU A 138 24.57 11.58 -34.79
C LEU A 138 25.13 12.49 -35.88
N ALA A 139 25.27 13.79 -35.61
CA ALA A 139 25.88 14.73 -36.54
C ALA A 139 27.38 14.44 -36.77
N GLN A 140 28.10 13.98 -35.75
CA GLN A 140 29.50 13.53 -35.90
C GLN A 140 29.57 12.30 -36.81
N ILE A 141 28.71 11.30 -36.61
CA ILE A 141 28.64 10.10 -37.45
C ILE A 141 28.34 10.48 -38.90
N GLU A 142 27.37 11.36 -39.15
CA GLU A 142 27.02 11.81 -40.52
C GLU A 142 28.18 12.59 -41.17
N ASN A 143 28.90 13.41 -40.41
CA ASN A 143 30.10 14.08 -40.90
C ASN A 143 31.26 13.11 -41.17
N GLU A 144 31.47 12.09 -40.33
CA GLU A 144 32.45 11.03 -40.54
C GLU A 144 32.11 10.17 -41.78
N GLU A 145 30.84 9.82 -41.97
CA GLU A 145 30.38 9.09 -43.15
C GLU A 145 30.51 9.92 -44.43
N THR A 146 30.20 11.22 -44.39
CA THR A 146 30.33 12.10 -45.57
C THR A 146 31.77 12.48 -45.89
N THR A 147 32.65 12.65 -44.89
CA THR A 147 34.09 12.81 -45.10
C THR A 147 34.71 11.52 -45.62
N SER A 148 34.37 10.36 -45.05
CA SER A 148 34.82 9.06 -45.55
C SER A 148 34.30 8.77 -46.96
N ALA A 149 33.05 9.13 -47.29
CA ALA A 149 32.51 9.02 -48.64
C ALA A 149 33.19 9.98 -49.63
N LYS A 150 33.52 11.21 -49.24
CA LYS A 150 34.28 12.16 -50.07
C LYS A 150 35.74 11.74 -50.26
N GLU A 151 36.37 11.17 -49.24
CA GLU A 151 37.71 10.56 -49.32
C GLU A 151 37.70 9.30 -50.18
N ILE A 152 36.65 8.48 -50.11
CA ILE A 152 36.47 7.32 -51.00
C ILE A 152 36.29 7.79 -52.44
N ILE A 153 35.45 8.82 -52.70
CA ILE A 153 35.23 9.36 -54.06
C ILE A 153 36.50 10.01 -54.64
N GLN A 154 37.23 10.81 -53.86
CA GLN A 154 38.51 11.39 -54.28
C GLN A 154 39.61 10.33 -54.51
N ASN A 155 39.56 9.20 -53.78
CA ASN A 155 40.48 8.07 -53.99
C ASN A 155 40.02 7.10 -55.09
N THR A 156 38.74 7.06 -55.47
CA THR A 156 38.24 6.22 -56.57
C THR A 156 38.40 6.87 -57.93
N ASP A 157 38.41 8.21 -58.02
CA ASP A 157 38.66 8.93 -59.28
C ASP A 157 40.13 8.80 -59.76
N THR A 158 41.02 8.25 -58.94
CA THR A 158 42.43 8.00 -59.30
C THR A 158 42.81 6.51 -59.38
N SER A 159 41.87 5.56 -59.25
CA SER A 159 42.22 4.13 -59.11
C SER A 159 41.37 3.13 -59.92
N SER A 160 40.87 3.51 -61.11
CA SER A 160 40.41 2.51 -62.08
C SER A 160 41.60 1.84 -62.79
N GLN A 161 42.49 1.20 -62.04
CA GLN A 161 43.52 0.31 -62.58
C GLN A 161 43.60 -0.96 -61.72
N LEU A 162 42.88 -2.00 -62.18
CA LEU A 162 43.25 -3.42 -62.14
C LEU A 162 44.32 -3.81 -61.12
N ARG A 163 43.94 -4.36 -59.95
CA ARG A 163 44.90 -5.11 -59.12
C ARG A 163 44.29 -6.35 -58.46
N THR A 164 44.36 -7.46 -59.19
CA THR A 164 44.74 -8.74 -58.58
C THR A 164 46.19 -8.61 -58.10
N GLY A 165 46.37 -8.25 -56.84
CA GLY A 165 47.68 -8.12 -56.20
C GLY A 165 47.52 -8.28 -54.70
N HIS A 166 48.44 -9.01 -54.08
CA HIS A 166 48.45 -9.35 -52.66
C HIS A 166 48.09 -8.14 -51.79
N ARG A 167 47.02 -8.27 -50.99
CA ARG A 167 46.63 -7.24 -50.02
C ARG A 167 47.78 -7.06 -49.03
N ARG A 168 48.28 -5.83 -48.92
CA ARG A 168 49.29 -5.43 -47.93
C ARG A 168 48.78 -5.68 -46.51
N ILE A 169 49.69 -5.98 -45.60
CA ILE A 169 49.40 -6.16 -44.19
C ILE A 169 48.99 -4.78 -43.62
N PRO A 170 47.76 -4.64 -43.09
CA PRO A 170 47.31 -3.37 -42.54
C PRO A 170 48.24 -2.92 -41.41
N GLY A 171 48.76 -1.69 -41.51
CA GLY A 171 49.64 -1.09 -40.51
C GLY A 171 51.15 -1.25 -40.73
N LEU A 172 51.59 -1.92 -41.80
CA LEU A 172 53.00 -1.95 -42.23
C LEU A 172 53.21 -1.18 -43.53
N THR A 173 54.37 -0.55 -43.67
CA THR A 173 54.84 0.03 -44.93
C THR A 173 55.51 -1.05 -45.81
N PHE A 174 55.59 -0.84 -47.13
CA PHE A 174 56.15 -1.84 -48.06
C PHE A 174 57.60 -2.23 -47.77
N ALA A 175 58.39 -1.28 -47.25
CA ALA A 175 59.77 -1.54 -46.82
C ALA A 175 59.80 -2.47 -45.60
N GLU A 176 58.84 -2.33 -44.70
CA GLU A 176 58.73 -3.16 -43.51
C GLU A 176 58.16 -4.55 -43.82
N GLU A 177 57.30 -4.66 -44.83
CA GLU A 177 56.75 -5.95 -45.32
C GLU A 177 57.82 -6.85 -45.98
N THR A 178 58.91 -6.26 -46.45
CA THR A 178 60.02 -6.99 -47.09
C THR A 178 61.18 -7.26 -46.13
N ASN A 179 61.12 -6.71 -44.90
CA ASN A 179 62.11 -6.92 -43.85
C ASN A 179 61.68 -8.01 -42.85
N LEU A 180 62.39 -9.15 -42.85
CA LEU A 180 62.09 -10.29 -41.97
C LEU A 180 62.07 -9.93 -40.47
N LYS A 181 62.96 -9.04 -40.02
CA LYS A 181 63.05 -8.62 -38.61
C LYS A 181 61.85 -7.77 -38.17
N GLU A 182 61.25 -7.01 -39.08
CA GLU A 182 60.11 -6.14 -38.79
C GLU A 182 58.81 -6.95 -38.80
N LEU A 183 58.68 -7.93 -39.71
CA LEU A 183 57.60 -8.92 -39.65
C LEU A 183 57.61 -9.72 -38.34
N GLU A 184 58.77 -10.12 -37.84
CA GLU A 184 58.86 -10.90 -36.62
C GLU A 184 58.40 -10.09 -35.39
N LYS A 185 58.84 -8.83 -35.30
CA LYS A 185 58.34 -7.89 -34.28
C LYS A 185 56.83 -7.68 -34.39
N TYR A 186 56.30 -7.56 -35.61
CA TYR A 186 54.86 -7.38 -35.82
C TYR A 186 54.05 -8.62 -35.46
N ARG A 187 54.57 -9.82 -35.74
CA ARG A 187 53.98 -11.09 -35.31
C ARG A 187 53.88 -11.16 -33.79
N ASP A 188 54.95 -10.79 -33.09
CA ASP A 188 55.00 -10.85 -31.63
C ASP A 188 54.06 -9.78 -31.02
N PHE A 189 53.99 -8.60 -31.62
CA PHE A 189 52.99 -7.57 -31.27
C PHE A 189 51.55 -8.06 -31.44
N LEU A 190 51.22 -8.73 -32.55
CA LEU A 190 49.89 -9.30 -32.78
C LEU A 190 49.56 -10.38 -31.77
N ARG A 191 50.53 -11.20 -31.38
CA ARG A 191 50.37 -12.25 -30.36
C ARG A 191 50.06 -11.63 -28.99
N ASP A 192 50.81 -10.61 -28.60
CA ASP A 192 50.56 -9.87 -27.35
C ASP A 192 49.19 -9.19 -27.37
N LYS A 193 48.82 -8.57 -28.50
CA LYS A 193 47.52 -7.93 -28.67
C LYS A 193 46.38 -8.94 -28.57
N HIS A 194 46.54 -10.11 -29.18
CA HIS A 194 45.55 -11.20 -29.08
C HIS A 194 45.40 -11.68 -27.65
N SER A 195 46.50 -11.96 -26.95
CA SER A 195 46.48 -12.42 -25.55
C SER A 195 45.81 -11.39 -24.63
N ARG A 196 46.12 -10.10 -24.81
CA ARG A 196 45.44 -9.01 -24.06
C ARG A 196 43.96 -8.93 -24.36
N LEU A 197 43.54 -9.11 -25.62
CA LEU A 197 42.12 -9.09 -25.98
C LEU A 197 41.38 -10.27 -25.37
N GLU A 198 42.00 -11.44 -25.34
CA GLU A 198 41.43 -12.66 -24.76
C GLU A 198 41.29 -12.54 -23.23
N GLU A 199 42.30 -12.00 -22.55
CA GLU A 199 42.23 -11.70 -21.11
C GLU A 199 41.18 -10.61 -20.80
N ASN A 200 41.10 -9.56 -21.61
CA ASN A 200 40.05 -8.56 -21.47
C ASN A 200 38.66 -9.18 -21.72
N ALA A 201 38.51 -10.06 -22.72
CA ALA A 201 37.27 -10.76 -23.03
C ALA A 201 36.80 -11.65 -21.86
N SER A 202 37.70 -12.30 -21.14
CA SER A 202 37.36 -13.14 -19.99
C SER A 202 37.09 -12.33 -18.71
N ASN A 203 37.88 -11.28 -18.45
CA ASN A 203 37.85 -10.55 -17.18
C ASN A 203 36.89 -9.36 -17.15
N LYS A 204 36.78 -8.60 -18.25
CA LYS A 204 35.97 -7.36 -18.29
C LYS A 204 34.56 -7.57 -18.82
N TYR A 205 34.36 -8.60 -19.64
CA TYR A 205 33.08 -8.82 -20.31
C TYR A 205 32.38 -10.05 -19.76
N THR A 206 31.17 -9.85 -19.24
CA THR A 206 30.28 -10.96 -18.92
C THR A 206 29.67 -11.50 -20.21
N LYS A 207 29.71 -12.82 -20.40
CA LYS A 207 28.98 -13.48 -21.50
C LYS A 207 27.51 -13.04 -21.49
N LYS A 208 26.94 -12.79 -22.67
CA LYS A 208 25.54 -12.35 -22.83
C LYS A 208 24.55 -13.27 -22.10
N GLU A 209 24.81 -14.57 -22.10
CA GLU A 209 24.01 -15.60 -21.42
C GLU A 209 23.87 -15.32 -19.91
N LYS A 210 24.98 -15.07 -19.21
CA LYS A 210 24.96 -14.76 -17.76
C LYS A 210 24.20 -13.48 -17.46
N ARG A 211 24.26 -12.48 -18.36
CA ARG A 211 23.50 -11.23 -18.20
C ARG A 211 21.99 -11.49 -18.28
N ILE A 212 21.55 -12.33 -19.22
CA ILE A 212 20.14 -12.71 -19.38
C ILE A 212 19.68 -13.53 -18.17
N GLU A 213 20.50 -14.47 -17.70
CA GLU A 213 20.19 -15.28 -16.51
C GLU A 213 20.00 -14.41 -15.25
N MET A 214 20.90 -13.44 -15.02
CA MET A 214 20.78 -12.50 -13.91
C MET A 214 19.54 -11.61 -14.03
N GLN A 215 19.18 -11.18 -15.24
CA GLN A 215 17.97 -10.42 -15.48
C GLN A 215 16.71 -11.23 -15.13
N ASN A 216 16.63 -12.47 -15.61
CA ASN A 216 15.52 -13.37 -15.31
C ASN A 216 15.39 -13.63 -13.79
N LEU A 217 16.52 -13.80 -13.09
CA LEU A 217 16.54 -13.99 -11.64
C LEU A 217 16.05 -12.73 -10.90
N PHE A 218 16.42 -11.54 -11.37
CA PHE A 218 15.91 -10.27 -10.84
C PHE A 218 14.41 -10.12 -11.03
N GLU A 219 13.91 -10.40 -12.23
CA GLU A 219 12.47 -10.35 -12.55
C GLU A 219 11.68 -11.34 -11.70
N GLN A 220 12.21 -12.55 -11.48
CA GLN A 220 11.61 -13.53 -10.59
C GLN A 220 11.53 -13.02 -9.14
N LYS A 221 12.62 -12.43 -8.62
CA LYS A 221 12.64 -11.87 -7.25
C LYS A 221 11.67 -10.71 -7.07
N LEU A 222 11.51 -9.86 -8.08
CA LEU A 222 10.52 -8.77 -8.06
C LEU A 222 9.09 -9.33 -8.00
N SER A 223 8.79 -10.34 -8.83
CA SER A 223 7.47 -11.00 -8.82
C SER A 223 7.14 -11.62 -7.46
N ASP A 224 8.12 -12.27 -6.81
CA ASP A 224 7.94 -12.87 -5.49
C ASP A 224 7.69 -11.81 -4.41
N LEU A 225 8.39 -10.67 -4.46
CA LEU A 225 8.15 -9.55 -3.55
C LEU A 225 6.75 -8.96 -3.71
N ASP A 226 6.25 -8.83 -4.93
CA ASP A 226 4.91 -8.32 -5.19
C ASP A 226 3.83 -9.27 -4.68
N LYS A 227 3.98 -10.59 -4.89
CA LYS A 227 3.09 -11.60 -4.28
C LYS A 227 3.06 -11.51 -2.77
N GLN A 228 4.22 -11.34 -2.12
CA GLN A 228 4.28 -11.17 -0.67
C GLN A 228 3.58 -9.90 -0.20
N ARG A 229 3.70 -8.79 -0.95
CA ARG A 229 2.99 -7.54 -0.65
C ARG A 229 1.48 -7.71 -0.73
N GLU A 230 0.99 -8.39 -1.76
CA GLU A 230 -0.44 -8.69 -1.91
C GLU A 230 -0.97 -9.56 -0.76
N GLN A 231 -0.23 -10.60 -0.38
CA GLN A 231 -0.59 -11.44 0.78
C GLN A 231 -0.65 -10.62 2.08
N ARG A 232 0.31 -9.71 2.31
CA ARG A 232 0.28 -8.83 3.48
C ARG A 232 -0.90 -7.86 3.44
N LEU A 233 -1.23 -7.31 2.29
CA LEU A 233 -2.37 -6.42 2.09
C LEU A 233 -3.70 -7.14 2.37
N THR A 234 -3.87 -8.35 1.84
CA THR A 234 -5.08 -9.16 2.07
C THR A 234 -5.23 -9.54 3.55
N LEU A 235 -4.15 -9.96 4.22
CA LEU A 235 -4.17 -10.23 5.66
C LEU A 235 -4.51 -8.98 6.48
N ARG A 236 -3.91 -7.83 6.15
CA ARG A 236 -4.21 -6.55 6.81
C ARG A 236 -5.68 -6.16 6.64
N ASN A 237 -6.22 -6.32 5.44
CA ASN A 237 -7.62 -6.02 5.15
C ASN A 237 -8.56 -6.95 5.93
N ARG A 238 -8.25 -8.26 6.00
CA ARG A 238 -9.00 -9.22 6.83
C ARG A 238 -8.99 -8.82 8.30
N LEU A 239 -7.82 -8.53 8.87
CA LEU A 239 -7.70 -8.06 10.26
C LEU A 239 -8.51 -6.80 10.52
N ARG A 240 -8.48 -5.83 9.59
CA ARG A 240 -9.29 -4.62 9.68
C ARG A 240 -10.79 -4.93 9.70
N LEU A 241 -11.26 -5.86 8.86
CA LEU A 241 -12.65 -6.30 8.86
C LEU A 241 -13.04 -6.98 10.19
N TYR A 242 -12.17 -7.82 10.74
CA TYR A 242 -12.41 -8.41 12.07
C TYR A 242 -12.52 -7.35 13.17
N HIS A 243 -11.63 -6.36 13.19
CA HIS A 243 -11.70 -5.28 14.19
C HIS A 243 -12.93 -4.38 14.02
N LEU A 244 -13.43 -4.19 12.80
CA LEU A 244 -14.66 -3.45 12.53
C LEU A 244 -15.92 -4.25 12.90
N ALA A 245 -15.88 -5.58 12.83
CA ALA A 245 -17.01 -6.44 13.20
C ALA A 245 -17.16 -6.68 14.72
N TRP A 246 -16.13 -6.34 15.50
CA TRP A 246 -16.10 -6.49 16.97
C TRP A 246 -16.22 -5.16 17.72
N ARG A 247 -16.48 -4.06 17.01
CA ARG A 247 -16.89 -2.76 17.56
C ARG A 247 -18.37 -2.56 17.30
#